data_AF-A0A183KFK7-F1
#
_entry.id   AF-A0A183KFK7-F1
#
_cell.length_a   1.000
_cell.length_b   1.000
_cell.length_c   1.000
_cell.angle_alpha   90.00
_cell.angle_beta   90.00
_cell.angle_gamma   90.00
#
_symmetry.space_group_name_H-M   'P 1'
#
loop_
_entity.id
_entity.type
_entity.pdbx_description
1 polymer ?
#
loop_
_entity_poly.entity_id
_entity_poly.type
_entity_poly.pdbx_seq_one_letter_code
_entity_poly.pdbx_strand_id
1 'polypeptide(L)'
;MLPQLQAIPNKVFVEKTVPIDVQKLDLVEYTKKFVKILKETSEFLENRFHFKSFQNKSFEKIQSTLDTKRISSVVNPDMLKELEIYAETWINQLEQRWLKLESQVMDYTNEAKNNLKFLSTLEEYCEPLYRCDPVTNQMIFACKAYITNNYQSTIWTEETEIILKKIIDCCNLHQVYKNSFQRIKTELAAKPNSKQFDLSEIHIFGKYDLFCQRLGEINDIFQMISSYSCLLVSKIEKLDPFIEMYNFAVNKLRNSEFDFLDQRKTEVDDCIMEFKKKMSDIRLIEHVGKEYSKFKASPPIGRDIPPIAGKISWAKELYRRIESPMLMLTDKIKLMRSKEGKEITKKYNKLAEVLITYEMVHYRNWINQISFAKVGLRDPLLYQDEGTNRIIVALDPEILVVYREIELLSKWGLDIPEIAVELSQKETQLKLHYNKLKSMLTSINEIEVNLDPMFIKLMRAQFAHLQNLLKPGLSLLNWTSLGINHFIGDVTSYINQLKLLSERANDLKKYRIEQVS
;
A
#
# COMPACT_ATOMS: atom_id res chain seq x y z
N MET A 1 -63.55 6.10 41.07
CA MET A 1 -64.05 6.50 42.41
C MET A 1 -64.68 7.89 42.44
N LEU A 2 -64.25 8.85 41.61
CA LEU A 2 -64.99 10.12 41.38
C LEU A 2 -66.46 9.95 40.90
N PRO A 3 -66.82 8.94 40.08
CA PRO A 3 -68.22 8.73 39.67
C PRO A 3 -69.12 8.21 40.81
N GLN A 4 -68.56 7.70 41.91
CA GLN A 4 -69.33 7.15 43.03
C GLN A 4 -69.59 8.19 44.14
N LEU A 5 -68.88 9.32 44.14
CA LEU A 5 -69.12 10.47 45.03
C LEU A 5 -70.03 11.53 44.40
N GLN A 6 -70.11 11.59 43.06
CA GLN A 6 -71.08 12.42 42.33
C GLN A 6 -72.51 11.85 42.32
N ALA A 7 -72.71 10.63 42.83
CA ALA A 7 -74.01 9.96 42.92
C ALA A 7 -74.75 10.21 44.25
N ILE A 8 -74.21 11.04 45.16
CA ILE A 8 -74.87 11.44 46.41
C ILE A 8 -75.68 12.72 46.14
N PRO A 9 -77.03 12.68 46.14
CA PRO A 9 -77.85 13.84 45.80
C PRO A 9 -77.72 14.96 46.84
N ASN A 10 -77.60 16.20 46.36
CA ASN A 10 -77.66 17.48 47.09
C ASN A 10 -79.06 17.76 47.70
N LYS A 11 -79.61 16.82 48.45
CA LYS A 11 -80.82 17.00 49.29
C LYS A 11 -80.62 16.39 50.66
N VAL A 12 -79.76 17.02 51.45
CA VAL A 12 -80.06 17.15 52.88
C VAL A 12 -81.09 18.29 52.98
N PHE A 13 -82.03 18.21 53.92
CA PHE A 13 -83.07 19.20 54.24
C PHE A 13 -84.39 19.10 53.48
N VAL A 14 -85.18 18.06 53.77
CA VAL A 14 -86.64 18.02 54.08
C VAL A 14 -86.92 16.51 54.18
N GLU A 15 -86.80 15.82 55.32
CA GLU A 15 -87.61 15.94 56.52
C GLU A 15 -86.94 15.15 57.67
N LYS A 16 -86.98 15.77 58.85
CA LYS A 16 -86.76 15.27 60.22
C LYS A 16 -86.39 13.79 60.40
N THR A 17 -85.14 13.51 60.75
CA THR A 17 -84.66 13.22 62.12
C THR A 17 -83.22 12.73 62.04
N VAL A 18 -82.36 13.34 62.84
CA VAL A 18 -80.90 13.14 62.86
C VAL A 18 -80.54 12.42 64.17
N PRO A 19 -79.57 11.48 64.18
CA PRO A 19 -78.29 11.74 64.88
C PRO A 19 -77.09 11.13 64.11
N ILE A 20 -76.09 11.89 63.64
CA ILE A 20 -74.94 12.51 64.37
C ILE A 20 -74.04 11.49 65.10
N ASP A 21 -73.55 10.43 64.44
CA ASP A 21 -72.34 9.74 64.97
C ASP A 21 -71.38 9.16 63.92
N VAL A 22 -71.77 9.15 62.64
CA VAL A 22 -70.97 8.50 61.56
C VAL A 22 -70.08 9.50 60.79
N GLN A 23 -70.27 10.81 60.96
CA GLN A 23 -69.67 11.82 60.07
C GLN A 23 -68.20 12.19 60.34
N LYS A 24 -67.55 11.67 61.38
CA LYS A 24 -66.15 12.03 61.70
C LYS A 24 -65.14 10.91 61.51
N LEU A 25 -65.46 9.68 61.89
CA LEU A 25 -64.55 8.54 61.76
C LEU A 25 -64.39 8.10 60.30
N ASP A 26 -65.47 8.06 59.54
CA ASP A 26 -65.45 7.72 58.11
C ASP A 26 -64.73 8.79 57.28
N LEU A 27 -64.90 10.06 57.65
CA LEU A 27 -64.22 11.18 57.00
C LEU A 27 -62.69 11.09 57.20
N VAL A 28 -62.26 10.72 58.40
CA VAL A 28 -60.86 10.48 58.73
C VAL A 28 -60.30 9.30 57.92
N GLU A 29 -61.04 8.20 57.83
CA GLU A 29 -60.59 7.01 57.09
C GLU A 29 -60.51 7.27 55.58
N TYR A 30 -61.50 7.98 55.02
CA TYR A 30 -61.48 8.40 53.61
C TYR A 30 -60.31 9.33 53.31
N THR A 31 -60.06 10.31 54.16
CA THR A 31 -58.94 11.24 53.98
C THR A 31 -57.60 10.50 54.05
N LYS A 32 -57.45 9.52 54.95
CA LYS A 32 -56.25 8.66 55.01
C LYS A 32 -56.07 7.82 53.74
N LYS A 33 -57.13 7.17 53.26
CA LYS A 33 -57.08 6.37 52.01
C LYS A 33 -56.74 7.26 50.82
N PHE A 34 -57.32 8.45 50.73
CA PHE A 34 -57.07 9.40 49.66
C PHE A 34 -55.63 9.92 49.66
N VAL A 35 -55.11 10.33 50.83
CA VAL A 35 -53.71 10.76 50.98
C VAL A 35 -52.73 9.63 50.67
N LYS A 36 -53.04 8.39 51.06
CA LYS A 36 -52.22 7.21 50.72
C LYS A 36 -52.14 6.99 49.20
N ILE A 37 -53.28 7.02 48.52
CA ILE A 37 -53.34 6.87 47.06
C ILE A 37 -52.57 8.00 46.38
N LEU A 38 -52.73 9.24 46.83
CA LEU A 38 -51.99 10.40 46.33
C LEU A 38 -50.49 10.26 46.52
N LYS A 39 -50.03 9.72 47.66
CA LYS A 39 -48.60 9.46 47.90
C LYS A 39 -48.04 8.41 46.95
N GLU A 40 -48.71 7.27 46.81
CA GLU A 40 -48.28 6.18 45.91
C GLU A 40 -48.26 6.64 44.44
N THR A 41 -49.24 7.45 44.02
CA THR A 41 -49.23 8.05 42.67
C THR A 41 -48.18 9.15 42.52
N SER A 42 -47.87 9.90 43.58
CA SER A 42 -46.80 10.92 43.54
C SER A 42 -45.41 10.31 43.34
N GLU A 43 -45.08 9.25 44.08
CA GLU A 43 -43.81 8.52 43.92
C GLU A 43 -43.66 7.96 42.51
N PHE A 44 -44.75 7.50 41.90
CA PHE A 44 -44.74 6.96 40.54
C PHE A 44 -44.56 8.04 39.47
N LEU A 45 -45.22 9.20 39.62
CA LEU A 45 -45.24 10.24 38.60
C LEU A 45 -44.07 11.22 38.73
N GLU A 46 -43.62 11.56 39.94
CA GLU A 46 -42.46 12.44 40.15
C GLU A 46 -41.15 11.75 39.78
N ASN A 47 -40.93 10.49 40.21
CA ASN A 47 -39.67 9.80 39.97
C ASN A 47 -39.52 9.29 38.53
N ARG A 48 -40.62 8.98 37.83
CA ARG A 48 -40.57 8.33 36.51
C ARG A 48 -40.86 9.27 35.34
N PHE A 49 -41.60 10.35 35.56
CA PHE A 49 -42.00 11.29 34.50
C PHE A 49 -41.49 12.73 34.71
N HIS A 50 -40.74 13.00 35.79
CA HIS A 50 -40.15 14.31 36.10
C HIS A 50 -41.16 15.48 36.01
N PHE A 51 -42.37 15.28 36.52
CA PHE A 51 -43.32 16.38 36.71
C PHE A 51 -42.78 17.35 37.78
N LYS A 52 -43.22 18.62 37.76
CA LYS A 52 -42.75 19.64 38.74
C LYS A 52 -43.12 19.18 40.15
N SER A 53 -42.11 18.77 40.93
CA SER A 53 -42.22 18.54 42.37
C SER A 53 -42.71 19.82 43.06
N PHE A 54 -43.83 19.74 43.77
CA PHE A 54 -44.33 20.88 44.53
C PHE A 54 -43.90 20.72 46.00
N GLN A 55 -42.90 21.49 46.43
CA GLN A 55 -42.56 21.66 47.85
C GLN A 55 -43.64 22.48 48.56
N ASN A 56 -44.86 21.95 48.71
CA ASN A 56 -45.89 22.60 49.52
C ASN A 56 -45.87 22.02 50.93
N LYS A 57 -45.45 22.84 51.90
CA LYS A 57 -45.48 22.54 53.34
C LYS A 57 -46.85 22.06 53.82
N SER A 58 -47.92 22.30 53.05
CA SER A 58 -49.30 21.91 53.32
C SER A 58 -49.53 20.39 53.25
N PHE A 59 -49.01 19.66 52.25
CA PHE A 59 -49.24 18.20 52.15
C PHE A 59 -48.47 17.43 53.23
N GLU A 60 -47.21 17.79 53.49
CA GLU A 60 -46.44 17.24 54.61
C GLU A 60 -47.05 17.61 55.98
N LYS A 61 -47.62 18.82 56.13
CA LYS A 61 -48.41 19.18 57.32
C LYS A 61 -49.64 18.29 57.45
N ILE A 62 -50.40 18.09 56.38
CA ILE A 62 -51.61 17.26 56.41
C ILE A 62 -51.25 15.81 56.73
N GLN A 63 -50.17 15.28 56.16
CA GLN A 63 -49.67 13.94 56.42
C GLN A 63 -49.20 13.77 57.88
N SER A 64 -48.36 14.67 58.40
CA SER A 64 -47.92 14.62 59.80
C SER A 64 -49.06 14.79 60.81
N THR A 65 -50.10 15.54 60.44
CA THR A 65 -51.30 15.74 61.27
C THR A 65 -52.22 14.51 61.25
N LEU A 66 -52.24 13.73 60.16
CA LEU A 66 -52.99 12.47 60.04
C LEU A 66 -52.33 11.30 60.78
N ASP A 67 -51.01 11.33 60.97
CA ASP A 67 -50.26 10.27 61.68
C ASP A 67 -50.25 10.44 63.21
N THR A 68 -50.60 11.61 63.74
CA THR A 68 -50.73 11.85 65.19
C THR A 68 -52.12 11.42 65.71
N LYS A 69 -52.19 10.69 66.84
CA LYS A 69 -53.40 10.04 67.39
C LYS A 69 -54.65 10.95 67.68
N ARG A 70 -54.63 12.25 67.35
CA ARG A 70 -55.77 13.19 67.51
C ARG A 70 -56.45 13.53 66.17
N ILE A 71 -56.93 12.50 65.48
CA ILE A 71 -57.32 12.62 64.07
C ILE A 71 -58.76 13.15 63.89
N SER A 72 -59.65 12.97 64.88
CA SER A 72 -61.09 13.31 64.76
C SER A 72 -61.43 14.80 64.93
N SER A 73 -60.47 15.66 65.33
CA SER A 73 -60.71 17.09 65.58
C SER A 73 -60.14 18.02 64.50
N VAL A 74 -59.32 17.51 63.57
CA VAL A 74 -58.56 18.38 62.63
C VAL A 74 -59.02 18.22 61.18
N VAL A 75 -59.59 17.08 60.79
CA VAL A 75 -60.10 16.88 59.42
C VAL A 75 -61.39 17.69 59.23
N ASN A 76 -61.35 18.68 58.34
CA ASN A 76 -62.49 19.50 57.95
C ASN A 76 -62.78 19.38 56.43
N PRO A 77 -63.96 19.80 55.96
CA PRO A 77 -64.32 19.74 54.54
C PRO A 77 -63.42 20.59 53.62
N ASP A 78 -62.82 21.66 54.14
CA ASP A 78 -61.94 22.54 53.35
C ASP A 78 -60.60 21.87 53.02
N MET A 79 -60.07 21.04 53.92
CA MET A 79 -58.88 20.22 53.64
C MET A 79 -59.13 19.18 52.54
N LEU A 80 -60.33 18.60 52.46
CA LEU A 80 -60.70 17.68 51.38
C LEU A 80 -60.78 18.41 50.04
N LYS A 81 -61.33 19.62 50.01
CA LYS A 81 -61.33 20.47 48.80
C LYS A 81 -59.91 20.84 48.34
N GLU A 82 -58.99 21.14 49.26
CA GLU A 82 -57.58 21.38 48.90
C GLU A 82 -56.92 20.13 48.28
N LEU A 83 -57.23 18.93 48.78
CA LEU A 83 -56.74 17.66 48.21
C LEU A 83 -57.40 17.32 46.86
N GLU A 84 -58.66 17.70 46.65
CA GLU A 84 -59.33 17.57 45.34
C GLU A 84 -58.71 18.51 44.29
N ILE A 85 -58.48 19.77 44.64
CA ILE A 85 -57.78 20.73 43.76
C ILE A 85 -56.36 20.23 43.43
N TYR A 86 -55.69 19.58 44.39
CA TYR A 86 -54.40 18.93 44.17
C TYR A 86 -54.48 17.81 43.14
N ALA A 87 -55.47 16.92 43.25
CA ALA A 87 -55.69 15.83 42.30
C ALA A 87 -56.04 16.36 40.89
N GLU A 88 -56.89 17.40 40.79
CA GLU A 88 -57.25 18.03 39.51
C GLU A 88 -56.05 18.67 38.82
N THR A 89 -55.12 19.26 39.57
CA THR A 89 -53.89 19.84 39.00
C THR A 89 -53.00 18.76 38.36
N TRP A 90 -52.93 17.57 38.97
CA TRP A 90 -52.18 16.44 38.44
C TRP A 90 -52.83 15.80 37.22
N ILE A 91 -54.16 15.65 37.25
CA ILE A 91 -54.94 15.21 36.09
C ILE A 91 -54.70 16.15 34.91
N ASN A 92 -54.78 17.47 35.12
CA ASN A 92 -54.51 18.46 34.09
C ASN A 92 -53.07 18.36 33.53
N GLN A 93 -52.05 18.16 34.37
CA GLN A 93 -50.66 17.98 33.89
C GLN A 93 -50.48 16.69 33.08
N LEU A 94 -51.15 15.61 33.49
CA LEU A 94 -51.16 14.34 32.75
C LEU A 94 -51.86 14.48 31.41
N GLU A 95 -53.01 15.14 31.38
CA GLU A 95 -53.76 15.41 30.14
C GLU A 95 -52.94 16.26 29.16
N GLN A 96 -52.27 17.32 29.63
CA GLN A 96 -51.40 18.13 28.77
C GLN A 96 -50.21 17.33 28.20
N ARG A 97 -49.61 16.44 29.00
CA ARG A 97 -48.53 15.57 28.51
C ARG A 97 -49.05 14.50 27.58
N TRP A 98 -50.23 13.96 27.84
CA TRP A 98 -50.91 13.00 26.98
C TRP A 98 -51.20 13.63 25.61
N LEU A 99 -51.77 14.83 25.57
CA LEU A 99 -52.00 15.59 24.34
C LEU A 99 -50.71 15.84 23.56
N LYS A 100 -49.61 16.16 24.24
CA LYS A 100 -48.30 16.33 23.60
C LYS A 100 -47.76 15.02 23.04
N LEU A 101 -47.91 13.92 23.77
CA LEU A 101 -47.50 12.59 23.31
C LEU A 101 -48.34 12.15 22.11
N GLU A 102 -49.65 12.38 22.16
CA GLU A 102 -50.59 12.07 21.10
C GLU A 102 -50.24 12.83 19.82
N SER A 103 -49.91 14.13 19.93
CA SER A 103 -49.39 14.91 18.81
C SER A 103 -48.10 14.33 18.25
N GLN A 104 -47.13 13.97 19.10
CA GLN A 104 -45.86 13.39 18.65
C GLN A 104 -46.05 12.02 17.97
N VAL A 105 -46.91 11.17 18.52
CA VAL A 105 -47.25 9.87 17.92
C VAL A 105 -47.94 10.10 16.58
N MET A 106 -48.83 11.09 16.48
CA MET A 106 -49.49 11.44 15.22
C MET A 106 -48.47 11.92 14.16
N ASP A 107 -47.53 12.77 14.55
CA ASP A 107 -46.46 13.26 13.67
C ASP A 107 -45.56 12.12 13.20
N TYR A 108 -45.07 11.28 14.13
CA TYR A 108 -44.25 10.11 13.78
C TYR A 108 -45.01 9.08 12.95
N THR A 109 -46.31 8.90 13.19
CA THR A 109 -47.14 7.98 12.39
C THR A 109 -47.33 8.53 10.99
N ASN A 110 -47.56 9.84 10.84
CA ASN A 110 -47.66 10.49 9.54
C ASN A 110 -46.34 10.44 8.78
N GLU A 111 -45.21 10.72 9.45
CA GLU A 111 -43.88 10.63 8.87
C GLU A 111 -43.54 9.18 8.48
N ALA A 112 -43.80 8.20 9.35
CA ALA A 112 -43.61 6.78 9.04
C ALA A 112 -44.49 6.34 7.87
N LYS A 113 -45.74 6.81 7.79
CA LYS A 113 -46.64 6.52 6.66
C LYS A 113 -46.17 7.16 5.36
N ASN A 114 -45.64 8.38 5.42
CA ASN A 114 -45.06 9.05 4.26
C ASN A 114 -43.78 8.33 3.82
N ASN A 115 -42.88 8.00 4.74
CA ASN A 115 -41.66 7.25 4.47
C ASN A 115 -41.98 5.86 3.91
N LEU A 116 -42.96 5.15 4.47
CA LEU A 116 -43.42 3.87 3.94
C LEU A 116 -44.00 4.02 2.53
N LYS A 117 -44.80 5.06 2.27
CA LYS A 117 -45.26 5.36 0.91
C LYS A 117 -44.08 5.60 -0.03
N PHE A 118 -43.15 6.49 0.33
CA PHE A 118 -41.95 6.77 -0.47
C PHE A 118 -41.15 5.49 -0.76
N LEU A 119 -40.87 4.69 0.27
CA LEU A 119 -40.14 3.43 0.16
C LEU A 119 -40.89 2.41 -0.70
N SER A 120 -42.22 2.27 -0.55
CA SER A 120 -43.01 1.37 -1.40
C SER A 120 -43.04 1.79 -2.88
N THR A 121 -43.08 3.10 -3.17
CA THR A 121 -42.89 3.62 -4.53
C THR A 121 -41.46 3.50 -5.05
N LEU A 122 -40.47 3.26 -4.19
CA LEU A 122 -39.11 2.90 -4.63
C LEU A 122 -38.98 1.40 -4.83
N GLU A 123 -39.61 0.59 -3.99
CA GLU A 123 -39.59 -0.88 -4.00
C GLU A 123 -40.05 -1.44 -5.35
N GLU A 124 -41.15 -0.93 -5.91
CA GLU A 124 -41.65 -1.32 -7.24
C GLU A 124 -40.61 -1.11 -8.38
N TYR A 125 -39.71 -0.15 -8.22
CA TYR A 125 -38.69 0.20 -9.23
C TYR A 125 -37.30 -0.33 -8.89
N CYS A 126 -37.06 -0.70 -7.62
CA CYS A 126 -35.83 -1.30 -7.12
C CYS A 126 -35.87 -2.84 -7.14
N GLU A 127 -37.06 -3.44 -7.28
CA GLU A 127 -37.27 -4.88 -7.47
C GLU A 127 -36.42 -5.49 -8.61
N PRO A 128 -36.21 -4.84 -9.78
CA PRO A 128 -35.29 -5.34 -10.80
C PRO A 128 -33.82 -5.33 -10.35
N LEU A 129 -33.44 -4.44 -9.41
CA LEU A 129 -32.07 -4.32 -8.90
C LEU A 129 -31.69 -5.53 -8.04
N TYR A 130 -32.65 -6.07 -7.29
CA TYR A 130 -32.50 -7.35 -6.58
C TYR A 130 -32.41 -8.55 -7.54
N ARG A 131 -32.87 -8.40 -8.78
CA ARG A 131 -32.77 -9.44 -9.83
C ARG A 131 -31.47 -9.38 -10.63
N CYS A 132 -30.70 -8.29 -10.60
CA CYS A 132 -29.47 -8.16 -11.39
C CYS A 132 -28.31 -9.05 -10.92
N ASP A 133 -28.04 -9.19 -9.62
CA ASP A 133 -27.05 -10.16 -9.13
C ASP A 133 -27.48 -11.62 -9.42
N PRO A 134 -28.77 -12.01 -9.26
CA PRO A 134 -29.28 -13.26 -9.81
C PRO A 134 -29.05 -13.41 -11.31
N VAL A 135 -29.26 -12.37 -12.12
CA VAL A 135 -29.06 -12.44 -13.58
C VAL A 135 -27.58 -12.66 -13.93
N THR A 136 -26.64 -11.90 -13.34
CA THR A 136 -25.20 -12.13 -13.56
C THR A 136 -24.82 -13.55 -13.12
N ASN A 137 -25.27 -14.01 -11.94
CA ASN A 137 -24.99 -15.37 -11.48
C ASN A 137 -25.62 -16.42 -12.38
N GLN A 138 -26.87 -16.22 -12.84
CA GLN A 138 -27.55 -17.10 -13.80
C GLN A 138 -26.81 -17.16 -15.14
N MET A 139 -26.29 -16.03 -15.64
CA MET A 139 -25.46 -16.01 -16.85
C MET A 139 -24.14 -16.77 -16.64
N ILE A 140 -23.49 -16.63 -15.48
CA ILE A 140 -22.31 -17.42 -15.14
C ILE A 140 -22.66 -18.91 -15.07
N PHE A 141 -23.76 -19.30 -14.42
CA PHE A 141 -24.23 -20.69 -14.38
C PHE A 141 -24.53 -21.23 -15.76
N ALA A 142 -25.20 -20.45 -16.62
CA ALA A 142 -25.47 -20.82 -18.00
C ALA A 142 -24.19 -20.98 -18.81
N CYS A 143 -23.20 -20.11 -18.63
CA CYS A 143 -21.88 -20.24 -19.26
C CYS A 143 -21.16 -21.50 -18.79
N LYS A 144 -21.15 -21.79 -17.48
CA LYS A 144 -20.56 -23.01 -16.93
C LYS A 144 -21.24 -24.26 -17.50
N ALA A 145 -22.57 -24.27 -17.56
CA ALA A 145 -23.34 -25.36 -18.15
C ALA A 145 -23.05 -25.50 -19.67
N TYR A 146 -22.96 -24.40 -20.42
CA TYR A 146 -22.63 -24.41 -21.84
C TYR A 146 -21.24 -25.00 -22.10
N ILE A 147 -20.23 -24.58 -21.33
CA ILE A 147 -18.87 -25.11 -21.42
C ILE A 147 -18.86 -26.62 -21.14
N THR A 148 -19.56 -27.07 -20.08
CA THR A 148 -19.56 -28.45 -19.57
C THR A 148 -20.65 -29.37 -20.15
N ASN A 149 -21.33 -28.96 -21.23
CA ASN A 149 -22.46 -29.70 -21.80
C ASN A 149 -23.49 -30.11 -20.73
N ASN A 150 -23.97 -29.13 -19.95
CA ASN A 150 -24.83 -29.31 -18.78
C ASN A 150 -24.21 -30.20 -17.70
N TYR A 151 -22.94 -29.96 -17.35
CA TYR A 151 -22.19 -30.70 -16.32
C TYR A 151 -22.02 -32.20 -16.63
N GLN A 152 -22.21 -32.61 -17.88
CA GLN A 152 -21.97 -33.97 -18.33
C GLN A 152 -20.51 -34.21 -18.71
N SER A 153 -19.75 -33.14 -18.97
CA SER A 153 -18.34 -33.20 -19.33
C SER A 153 -17.52 -32.17 -18.56
N THR A 154 -16.23 -32.41 -18.42
CA THR A 154 -15.29 -31.44 -17.86
C THR A 154 -14.60 -30.67 -18.98
N ILE A 155 -13.91 -29.59 -18.64
CA ILE A 155 -13.07 -28.86 -19.60
C ILE A 155 -11.99 -29.76 -20.23
N TRP A 156 -11.64 -30.88 -19.60
CA TRP A 156 -10.56 -31.78 -20.02
C TRP A 156 -11.03 -32.95 -20.90
N THR A 157 -12.33 -33.26 -20.90
CA THR A 157 -12.88 -34.43 -21.61
C THR A 157 -13.31 -34.13 -23.04
N GLU A 158 -13.67 -32.88 -23.32
CA GLU A 158 -14.10 -32.42 -24.65
C GLU A 158 -12.91 -32.01 -25.52
N GLU A 159 -13.13 -31.89 -26.83
CA GLU A 159 -12.10 -31.41 -27.76
C GLU A 159 -11.70 -29.95 -27.46
N THR A 160 -10.40 -29.70 -27.46
CA THR A 160 -9.84 -28.38 -27.09
C THR A 160 -10.37 -27.25 -27.96
N GLU A 161 -10.54 -27.46 -29.27
CA GLU A 161 -11.08 -26.43 -30.17
C GLU A 161 -12.52 -26.03 -29.82
N ILE A 162 -13.35 -27.00 -29.43
CA ILE A 162 -14.73 -26.76 -29.01
C ILE A 162 -14.75 -25.96 -27.71
N ILE A 163 -13.95 -26.35 -26.71
CA ILE A 163 -13.87 -25.63 -25.43
C ILE A 163 -13.36 -24.21 -25.62
N LEU A 164 -12.32 -23.99 -26.44
CA LEU A 164 -11.79 -22.65 -26.72
C LEU A 164 -12.85 -21.76 -27.39
N LYS A 165 -13.61 -22.30 -28.35
CA LYS A 165 -14.73 -21.57 -28.95
C LYS A 165 -15.78 -21.19 -27.92
N LYS A 166 -16.18 -22.13 -27.05
CA LYS A 166 -17.17 -21.88 -25.99
C LYS A 166 -16.69 -20.83 -24.98
N ILE A 167 -15.40 -20.85 -24.61
CA ILE A 167 -14.78 -19.83 -23.76
C ILE A 167 -14.90 -18.44 -24.38
N ILE A 168 -14.55 -18.33 -25.67
CA ILE A 168 -14.66 -17.07 -26.42
C ILE A 168 -16.12 -16.60 -26.46
N ASP A 169 -17.08 -17.49 -26.74
CA ASP A 169 -18.50 -17.17 -26.73
C ASP A 169 -18.96 -16.62 -25.36
N CYS A 170 -18.54 -17.24 -24.25
CA CYS A 170 -18.87 -16.80 -22.89
C CYS A 170 -18.29 -15.41 -22.55
N CYS A 171 -17.06 -15.14 -22.98
CA CYS A 171 -16.43 -13.82 -22.82
C CYS A 171 -17.11 -12.76 -23.71
N ASN A 172 -17.51 -13.13 -24.93
CA ASN A 172 -18.27 -12.24 -25.82
C ASN A 172 -19.65 -11.93 -25.24
N LEU A 173 -20.33 -12.91 -24.64
CA LEU A 173 -21.61 -12.70 -23.96
C LEU A 173 -21.48 -11.66 -22.85
N HIS A 174 -20.43 -11.75 -22.03
CA HIS A 174 -20.14 -10.75 -21.00
C HIS A 174 -19.91 -9.36 -21.58
N GLN A 175 -19.14 -9.27 -22.67
CA GLN A 175 -18.87 -8.00 -23.33
C GLN A 175 -20.16 -7.39 -23.91
N VAL A 176 -21.01 -8.20 -24.53
CA VAL A 176 -22.32 -7.76 -25.04
C VAL A 176 -23.24 -7.33 -23.90
N TYR A 177 -23.23 -8.04 -22.77
CA TYR A 177 -23.99 -7.70 -21.57
C TYR A 177 -23.55 -6.32 -21.01
N LYS A 178 -22.24 -6.10 -20.85
CA LYS A 178 -21.66 -4.81 -20.46
C LYS A 178 -22.03 -3.70 -21.44
N ASN A 179 -21.84 -3.92 -22.74
CA ASN A 179 -22.16 -2.93 -23.76
C ASN A 179 -23.65 -2.56 -23.77
N SER A 180 -24.52 -3.55 -23.59
CA SER A 180 -25.97 -3.34 -23.52
C SER A 180 -26.37 -2.52 -22.29
N PHE A 181 -25.76 -2.81 -21.14
CA PHE A 181 -25.96 -2.03 -19.92
C PHE A 181 -25.51 -0.57 -20.09
N GLN A 182 -24.32 -0.34 -20.65
CA GLN A 182 -23.79 1.00 -20.90
C GLN A 182 -24.64 1.79 -21.89
N ARG A 183 -25.16 1.13 -22.93
CA ARG A 183 -26.08 1.74 -23.88
C ARG A 183 -27.35 2.23 -23.19
N ILE A 184 -28.00 1.37 -22.40
CA ILE A 184 -29.24 1.72 -21.67
C ILE A 184 -28.97 2.86 -20.66
N LYS A 185 -27.83 2.81 -19.95
CA LYS A 185 -27.40 3.87 -19.03
C LYS A 185 -27.26 5.23 -19.73
N THR A 186 -26.67 5.23 -20.93
CA THR A 186 -26.49 6.44 -21.75
C THR A 186 -27.82 6.97 -22.29
N GLU A 187 -28.73 6.09 -22.75
CA GLU A 187 -30.07 6.47 -23.22
C GLU A 187 -30.94 7.09 -22.10
N LEU A 188 -30.81 6.59 -20.87
CA LEU A 188 -31.49 7.14 -19.70
C LEU A 188 -30.89 8.48 -19.26
N ALA A 189 -29.57 8.66 -19.37
CA ALA A 189 -28.91 9.94 -19.11
C ALA A 189 -29.34 11.03 -20.11
N ALA A 190 -29.66 10.66 -21.35
CA ALA A 190 -30.16 11.58 -22.38
C ALA A 190 -31.61 12.06 -22.14
N LYS A 191 -32.35 11.46 -21.20
CA LYS A 191 -33.73 11.82 -20.84
C LYS A 191 -33.78 12.34 -19.40
N PRO A 192 -33.73 13.66 -19.16
CA PRO A 192 -33.65 14.23 -17.81
C PRO A 192 -34.86 13.90 -16.92
N ASN A 193 -36.03 13.67 -17.53
CA ASN A 193 -37.29 13.40 -16.81
C ASN A 193 -37.55 11.91 -16.50
N SER A 194 -36.63 10.99 -16.84
CA SER A 194 -36.73 9.57 -16.48
C SER A 194 -35.84 9.24 -15.28
N LYS A 195 -36.28 8.27 -14.43
CA LYS A 195 -35.49 7.74 -13.31
C LYS A 195 -34.11 7.26 -13.82
N GLN A 196 -33.05 7.80 -13.25
CA GLN A 196 -31.66 7.47 -13.60
C GLN A 196 -31.24 6.12 -12.99
N PHE A 197 -30.34 5.41 -13.67
CA PHE A 197 -29.82 4.09 -13.26
C PHE A 197 -28.54 4.27 -12.43
N ASP A 198 -28.68 4.32 -11.10
CA ASP A 198 -27.54 4.49 -10.18
C ASP A 198 -27.18 3.16 -9.49
N LEU A 199 -26.52 2.27 -10.24
CA LEU A 199 -26.05 0.98 -9.75
C LEU A 199 -24.53 0.87 -9.81
N SER A 200 -23.96 0.23 -8.79
CA SER A 200 -22.54 -0.11 -8.78
C SER A 200 -22.23 -1.18 -9.84
N GLU A 201 -21.51 -0.78 -10.88
CA GLU A 201 -21.02 -1.67 -11.94
C GLU A 201 -20.12 -2.79 -11.38
N ILE A 202 -19.39 -2.50 -10.31
CA ILE A 202 -18.53 -3.49 -9.62
C ILE A 202 -19.39 -4.61 -9.02
N HIS A 203 -20.56 -4.28 -8.47
CA HIS A 203 -21.45 -5.28 -7.87
C HIS A 203 -22.15 -6.14 -8.93
N ILE A 204 -22.48 -5.55 -10.09
CA ILE A 204 -23.16 -6.25 -11.19
C ILE A 204 -22.19 -7.14 -11.97
N PHE A 205 -21.01 -6.62 -12.31
CA PHE A 205 -20.09 -7.28 -13.25
C PHE A 205 -18.92 -7.96 -12.57
N GLY A 206 -18.51 -7.57 -11.36
CA GLY A 206 -17.25 -8.02 -10.75
C GLY A 206 -17.10 -9.54 -10.68
N LYS A 207 -18.18 -10.26 -10.36
CA LYS A 207 -18.18 -11.75 -10.34
C LYS A 207 -17.98 -12.37 -11.72
N TYR A 208 -18.55 -11.76 -12.75
CA TYR A 208 -18.43 -12.21 -14.14
C TYR A 208 -17.07 -11.80 -14.71
N ASP A 209 -16.56 -10.60 -14.39
CA ASP A 209 -15.21 -10.17 -14.73
C ASP A 209 -14.16 -11.18 -14.24
N LEU A 210 -14.27 -11.60 -12.97
CA LEU A 210 -13.37 -12.61 -12.40
C LEU A 210 -13.54 -13.99 -13.09
N PHE A 211 -14.77 -14.35 -13.46
CA PHE A 211 -15.03 -15.57 -14.24
C PHE A 211 -14.38 -15.51 -15.62
N CYS A 212 -14.53 -14.40 -16.36
CA CYS A 212 -13.87 -14.20 -17.66
C CYS A 212 -12.34 -14.18 -17.55
N GLN A 213 -11.78 -13.62 -16.48
CA GLN A 213 -10.34 -13.69 -16.21
C GLN A 213 -9.89 -15.15 -16.06
N ARG A 214 -10.62 -15.95 -15.26
CA ARG A 214 -10.36 -17.39 -15.10
C ARG A 214 -10.45 -18.13 -16.44
N LEU A 215 -11.47 -17.84 -17.26
CA LEU A 215 -11.61 -18.42 -18.59
C LEU A 215 -10.42 -18.06 -19.51
N GLY A 216 -9.90 -16.84 -19.40
CA GLY A 216 -8.69 -16.41 -20.11
C GLY A 216 -7.45 -17.22 -19.72
N GLU A 217 -7.26 -17.47 -18.42
CA GLU A 217 -6.17 -18.32 -17.93
C GLU A 217 -6.29 -19.76 -18.42
N ILE A 218 -7.52 -20.30 -18.44
CA ILE A 218 -7.82 -21.63 -18.98
C ILE A 218 -7.50 -21.68 -20.48
N ASN A 219 -7.89 -20.66 -21.25
CA ASN A 219 -7.55 -20.54 -22.66
C ASN A 219 -6.02 -20.56 -22.86
N ASP A 220 -5.25 -19.80 -22.07
CA ASP A 220 -3.79 -19.79 -22.16
C ASP A 220 -3.19 -21.19 -21.92
N ILE A 221 -3.72 -21.93 -20.96
CA ILE A 221 -3.31 -23.32 -20.67
C ILE A 221 -3.57 -24.23 -21.86
N PHE A 222 -4.78 -24.20 -22.42
CA PHE A 222 -5.10 -25.01 -23.59
C PHE A 222 -4.25 -24.67 -24.81
N GLN A 223 -3.98 -23.38 -25.05
CA GLN A 223 -3.08 -22.93 -26.11
C GLN A 223 -1.65 -23.42 -25.88
N MET A 224 -1.15 -23.41 -24.64
CA MET A 224 0.16 -23.97 -24.29
C MET A 224 0.19 -25.48 -24.53
N ILE A 225 -0.79 -26.24 -24.02
CA ILE A 225 -0.90 -27.69 -24.22
C ILE A 225 -0.90 -28.02 -25.73
N SER A 226 -1.72 -27.31 -26.51
CA SER A 226 -1.77 -27.50 -27.97
C SER A 226 -0.43 -27.20 -28.63
N SER A 227 0.23 -26.09 -28.27
CA SER A 227 1.53 -25.70 -28.82
C SER A 227 2.65 -26.71 -28.53
N TYR A 228 2.61 -27.37 -27.37
CA TYR A 228 3.62 -28.35 -26.96
C TYR A 228 3.24 -29.80 -27.32
N SER A 229 2.03 -30.05 -27.84
CA SER A 229 1.57 -31.38 -28.25
C SER A 229 2.46 -32.02 -29.33
N CYS A 230 3.17 -31.21 -30.13
CA CYS A 230 4.13 -31.67 -31.12
C CYS A 230 5.30 -32.47 -30.51
N LEU A 231 5.62 -32.25 -29.22
CA LEU A 231 6.63 -33.02 -28.49
C LEU A 231 6.26 -34.51 -28.41
N LEU A 232 4.95 -34.84 -28.41
CA LEU A 232 4.45 -36.21 -28.32
C LEU A 232 4.55 -36.99 -29.64
N VAL A 233 4.49 -36.30 -30.77
CA VAL A 233 4.53 -36.90 -32.12
C VAL A 233 5.97 -37.00 -32.63
N SER A 234 6.90 -36.35 -31.93
CA SER A 234 8.30 -36.28 -32.29
C SER A 234 9.00 -37.63 -32.08
N LYS A 235 9.46 -38.27 -33.16
CA LYS A 235 10.20 -39.56 -33.13
C LYS A 235 11.67 -39.40 -32.73
N ILE A 236 12.01 -38.34 -32.01
CA ILE A 236 13.39 -38.03 -31.68
C ILE A 236 13.76 -38.76 -30.38
N GLU A 237 14.66 -39.73 -30.46
CA GLU A 237 15.19 -40.44 -29.29
C GLU A 237 15.80 -39.44 -28.27
N LYS A 238 15.49 -39.66 -26.98
CA LYS A 238 15.95 -38.86 -25.81
C LYS A 238 15.21 -37.54 -25.54
N LEU A 239 14.06 -37.31 -26.20
CA LEU A 239 13.05 -36.36 -25.70
C LEU A 239 12.24 -36.93 -24.53
N ASP A 240 12.46 -38.20 -24.17
CA ASP A 240 11.72 -38.93 -23.14
C ASP A 240 11.62 -38.17 -21.81
N PRO A 241 12.68 -37.52 -21.27
CA PRO A 241 12.56 -36.76 -20.03
C PRO A 241 11.68 -35.51 -20.14
N PHE A 242 11.69 -34.84 -21.30
CA PHE A 242 10.85 -33.66 -21.57
C PHE A 242 9.40 -34.07 -21.86
N ILE A 243 9.20 -35.20 -22.53
CA ILE A 243 7.90 -35.81 -22.76
C ILE A 243 7.30 -36.28 -21.43
N GLU A 244 8.09 -36.92 -20.56
CA GLU A 244 7.70 -37.31 -19.19
C GLU A 244 7.36 -36.09 -18.35
N MET A 245 8.18 -35.02 -18.38
CA MET A 245 7.91 -33.79 -17.66
C MET A 245 6.64 -33.08 -18.17
N TYR A 246 6.46 -33.02 -19.50
CA TYR A 246 5.26 -32.46 -20.12
C TYR A 246 4.02 -33.29 -19.75
N ASN A 247 4.07 -34.61 -19.90
CA ASN A 247 3.00 -35.53 -19.54
C ASN A 247 2.66 -35.44 -18.05
N PHE A 248 3.66 -35.38 -17.18
CA PHE A 248 3.47 -35.20 -15.75
C PHE A 248 2.74 -33.89 -15.44
N ALA A 249 3.18 -32.78 -16.03
CA ALA A 249 2.57 -31.47 -15.81
C ALA A 249 1.13 -31.40 -16.33
N VAL A 250 0.86 -31.95 -17.53
CA VAL A 250 -0.49 -32.01 -18.12
C VAL A 250 -1.40 -32.96 -17.33
N ASN A 251 -0.91 -34.14 -16.94
CA ASN A 251 -1.69 -35.11 -16.15
C ASN A 251 -2.02 -34.57 -14.76
N LYS A 252 -1.10 -33.85 -14.11
CA LYS A 252 -1.36 -33.19 -12.83
C LYS A 252 -2.48 -32.15 -12.93
N LEU A 253 -2.54 -31.40 -14.03
CA LEU A 253 -3.67 -30.47 -14.28
C LEU A 253 -4.98 -31.23 -14.55
N ARG A 254 -4.96 -32.23 -15.43
CA ARG A 254 -6.17 -32.97 -15.84
C ARG A 254 -6.78 -33.80 -14.73
N ASN A 255 -5.95 -34.33 -13.83
CA ASN A 255 -6.38 -35.17 -12.70
C ASN A 255 -6.62 -34.36 -11.41
N SER A 256 -6.58 -33.04 -11.49
CA SER A 256 -6.90 -32.19 -10.36
C SER A 256 -8.39 -32.37 -9.98
N GLU A 257 -8.66 -32.52 -8.69
CA GLU A 257 -10.01 -32.65 -8.14
C GLU A 257 -10.78 -31.31 -8.12
N PHE A 258 -10.11 -30.20 -8.46
CA PHE A 258 -10.68 -28.87 -8.41
C PHE A 258 -11.46 -28.51 -9.67
N ASP A 259 -12.58 -27.81 -9.51
CA ASP A 259 -13.31 -27.21 -10.63
C ASP A 259 -12.60 -25.94 -11.11
N PHE A 260 -11.93 -26.03 -12.26
CA PHE A 260 -11.23 -24.90 -12.89
C PHE A 260 -12.18 -23.76 -13.27
N LEU A 261 -13.48 -24.03 -13.44
CA LEU A 261 -14.47 -22.98 -13.73
C LEU A 261 -14.95 -22.25 -12.48
N ASP A 262 -14.60 -22.69 -11.25
CA ASP A 262 -14.88 -21.93 -10.04
C ASP A 262 -13.81 -20.87 -9.81
N GLN A 263 -14.18 -19.63 -10.12
CA GLN A 263 -13.30 -18.47 -9.99
C GLN A 263 -12.94 -18.13 -8.53
N ARG A 264 -13.53 -18.79 -7.53
CA ARG A 264 -13.24 -18.59 -6.09
C ARG A 264 -12.20 -19.56 -5.54
N LYS A 265 -11.81 -20.57 -6.31
CA LYS A 265 -10.83 -21.59 -5.89
C LYS A 265 -9.42 -21.11 -6.19
N THR A 266 -8.69 -20.72 -5.14
CA THR A 266 -7.32 -20.21 -5.24
C THR A 266 -6.30 -21.33 -5.46
N GLU A 267 -6.63 -22.56 -5.07
CA GLU A 267 -5.78 -23.73 -5.29
C GLU A 267 -5.59 -24.02 -6.80
N VAL A 268 -6.56 -23.60 -7.62
CA VAL A 268 -6.46 -23.65 -9.08
C VAL A 268 -5.37 -22.68 -9.56
N ASP A 269 -5.26 -21.47 -8.99
CA ASP A 269 -4.21 -20.50 -9.35
C ASP A 269 -2.82 -21.06 -9.12
N ASP A 270 -2.61 -21.75 -7.99
CA ASP A 270 -1.35 -22.40 -7.67
C ASP A 270 -1.01 -23.51 -8.68
N CYS A 271 -2.00 -24.32 -9.07
CA CYS A 271 -1.83 -25.36 -10.09
C CYS A 271 -1.45 -24.77 -11.46
N ILE A 272 -2.13 -23.68 -11.87
CA ILE A 272 -1.86 -22.98 -13.12
C ILE A 272 -0.46 -22.36 -13.10
N MET A 273 -0.06 -21.75 -11.99
CA MET A 273 1.26 -21.15 -11.83
C MET A 273 2.36 -22.21 -11.88
N GLU A 274 2.19 -23.35 -11.19
CA GLU A 274 3.14 -24.46 -11.23
C GLU A 274 3.29 -25.02 -12.66
N PHE A 275 2.18 -25.18 -13.38
CA PHE A 275 2.20 -25.59 -14.78
C PHE A 275 2.94 -24.60 -15.67
N LYS A 276 2.60 -23.31 -15.58
CA LYS A 276 3.26 -22.24 -16.35
C LYS A 276 4.77 -22.22 -16.09
N LYS A 277 5.20 -22.42 -14.84
CA LYS A 277 6.61 -22.52 -14.47
C LYS A 277 7.29 -23.70 -15.17
N LYS A 278 6.74 -24.91 -15.04
CA LYS A 278 7.31 -26.12 -15.68
C LYS A 278 7.35 -26.02 -17.21
N MET A 279 6.36 -25.36 -17.82
CA MET A 279 6.34 -25.11 -19.26
C MET A 279 7.31 -24.01 -19.69
N SER A 280 7.67 -23.08 -18.80
CA SER A 280 8.65 -22.02 -19.08
C SER A 280 10.08 -22.55 -19.11
N ASP A 281 10.39 -23.57 -18.31
CA ASP A 281 11.70 -24.24 -18.31
C ASP A 281 12.00 -24.87 -19.69
N ILE A 282 10.96 -25.21 -20.47
CA ILE A 282 11.06 -25.72 -21.85
C ILE A 282 11.43 -24.60 -22.86
N ARG A 283 11.23 -23.30 -22.55
CA ARG A 283 11.49 -22.13 -23.44
C ARG A 283 12.65 -21.23 -22.97
N LEU A 284 13.55 -21.73 -22.13
CA LEU A 284 14.61 -20.95 -21.48
C LEU A 284 15.40 -20.00 -22.42
N ILE A 285 15.77 -20.47 -23.62
CA ILE A 285 16.54 -19.68 -24.60
C ILE A 285 15.79 -18.42 -25.06
N GLU A 286 14.47 -18.50 -25.25
CA GLU A 286 13.66 -17.35 -25.67
C GLU A 286 13.47 -16.34 -24.53
N HIS A 287 13.35 -16.83 -23.29
CA HIS A 287 13.23 -15.97 -22.12
C HIS A 287 14.52 -15.17 -21.88
N VAL A 288 15.68 -15.83 -21.90
CA VAL A 288 16.99 -15.16 -21.74
C VAL A 288 17.21 -14.13 -22.85
N GLY A 289 16.81 -14.42 -24.09
CA GLY A 289 16.86 -13.45 -25.18
C GLY A 289 16.01 -12.19 -24.95
N LYS A 290 14.82 -12.33 -24.34
CA LYS A 290 13.96 -11.19 -23.95
C LYS A 290 14.56 -10.40 -22.79
N GLU A 291 15.09 -11.08 -21.78
CA GLU A 291 15.76 -10.46 -20.63
C GLU A 291 16.96 -9.62 -21.09
N TYR A 292 17.80 -10.18 -21.96
CA TYR A 292 18.90 -9.46 -22.58
C TYR A 292 18.41 -8.20 -23.30
N SER A 293 17.40 -8.35 -24.17
CA SER A 293 16.89 -7.24 -24.98
C SER A 293 16.34 -6.08 -24.14
N LYS A 294 15.70 -6.41 -23.00
CA LYS A 294 15.11 -5.44 -22.09
C LYS A 294 16.15 -4.70 -21.24
N PHE A 295 17.15 -5.41 -20.73
CA PHE A 295 18.06 -4.88 -19.71
C PHE A 295 19.47 -4.54 -20.22
N LYS A 296 19.81 -4.81 -21.50
CA LYS A 296 21.16 -4.57 -22.05
C LYS A 296 21.75 -3.17 -21.81
N ALA A 297 20.90 -2.13 -21.72
CA ALA A 297 21.38 -0.76 -21.50
C ALA A 297 21.75 -0.50 -20.03
N SER A 298 20.98 -1.09 -19.11
CA SER A 298 21.13 -0.93 -17.66
C SER A 298 20.81 -2.26 -16.98
N PRO A 299 21.78 -3.19 -16.95
CA PRO A 299 21.53 -4.49 -16.36
C PRO A 299 21.34 -4.39 -14.85
N PRO A 300 20.56 -5.30 -14.25
CA PRO A 300 20.41 -5.38 -12.81
C PRO A 300 21.74 -5.84 -12.20
N ILE A 301 22.45 -4.91 -11.57
CA ILE A 301 23.74 -5.15 -10.92
C ILE A 301 23.57 -5.09 -9.40
N GLY A 302 24.36 -5.88 -8.69
CA GLY A 302 24.40 -5.86 -7.22
C GLY A 302 24.91 -4.53 -6.68
N ARG A 303 24.57 -4.22 -5.41
CA ARG A 303 25.12 -3.04 -4.71
C ARG A 303 26.66 -3.14 -4.65
N ASP A 304 27.32 -2.00 -4.78
CA ASP A 304 28.79 -1.86 -4.73
C ASP A 304 29.56 -2.60 -5.84
N ILE A 305 28.86 -3.00 -6.91
CA ILE A 305 29.49 -3.54 -8.12
C ILE A 305 29.68 -2.40 -9.15
N PRO A 306 30.91 -2.15 -9.61
CA PRO A 306 31.19 -1.21 -10.69
C PRO A 306 30.43 -1.52 -11.99
N PRO A 307 30.19 -0.52 -12.84
CA PRO A 307 29.31 -0.65 -14.00
C PRO A 307 29.82 -1.64 -15.06
N ILE A 308 31.11 -1.66 -15.38
CA ILE A 308 31.61 -2.58 -16.43
C ILE A 308 31.69 -4.01 -15.89
N ALA A 309 32.24 -4.18 -14.69
CA ALA A 309 32.27 -5.48 -14.03
C ALA A 309 30.85 -6.06 -13.90
N GLY A 310 29.87 -5.25 -13.48
CA GLY A 310 28.48 -5.67 -13.38
C GLY A 310 27.86 -6.08 -14.73
N LYS A 311 28.12 -5.32 -15.79
CA LYS A 311 27.68 -5.65 -17.17
C LYS A 311 28.25 -6.99 -17.65
N ILE A 312 29.55 -7.21 -17.45
CA ILE A 312 30.23 -8.46 -17.83
C ILE A 312 29.67 -9.64 -17.03
N SER A 313 29.54 -9.48 -15.71
CA SER A 313 29.03 -10.52 -14.81
C SER A 313 27.60 -10.94 -15.17
N TRP A 314 26.73 -9.97 -15.41
CA TRP A 314 25.35 -10.25 -15.84
C TRP A 314 25.30 -11.01 -17.16
N ALA A 315 26.11 -10.63 -18.15
CA ALA A 315 26.17 -11.35 -19.42
C ALA A 315 26.68 -12.79 -19.26
N LYS A 316 27.71 -13.01 -18.42
CA LYS A 316 28.22 -14.34 -18.07
C LYS A 316 27.17 -15.20 -17.38
N GLU A 317 26.38 -14.62 -16.49
CA GLU A 317 25.30 -15.33 -15.80
C GLU A 317 24.21 -15.77 -16.79
N LEU A 318 23.79 -14.88 -17.69
CA LEU A 318 22.84 -15.24 -18.76
C LEU A 318 23.37 -16.35 -19.66
N TYR A 319 24.68 -16.31 -19.98
CA TYR A 319 25.33 -17.33 -20.79
C TYR A 319 25.34 -18.69 -20.07
N ARG A 320 25.73 -18.74 -18.78
CA ARG A 320 25.72 -19.98 -17.97
C ARG A 320 24.33 -20.63 -17.91
N ARG A 321 23.28 -19.80 -17.77
CA ARG A 321 21.88 -20.27 -17.75
C ARG A 321 21.48 -20.99 -19.05
N ILE A 322 21.97 -20.54 -20.20
CA ILE A 322 21.67 -21.19 -21.49
C ILE A 322 22.66 -22.32 -21.84
N GLU A 323 23.90 -22.23 -21.34
CA GLU A 323 24.96 -23.20 -21.59
C GLU A 323 24.70 -24.54 -20.87
N SER A 324 24.31 -24.50 -19.59
CA SER A 324 24.11 -25.72 -18.80
C SER A 324 23.11 -26.70 -19.44
N PRO A 325 21.92 -26.27 -19.91
CA PRO A 325 21.00 -27.16 -20.63
C PRO A 325 21.53 -27.60 -22.00
N MET A 326 22.24 -26.73 -22.72
CA MET A 326 22.80 -27.10 -24.02
C MET A 326 23.90 -28.15 -23.93
N LEU A 327 24.73 -28.12 -22.87
CA LEU A 327 25.73 -29.17 -22.60
C LEU A 327 25.06 -30.54 -22.38
N MET A 328 23.92 -30.57 -21.69
CA MET A 328 23.15 -31.80 -21.53
C MET A 328 22.55 -32.31 -22.86
N LEU A 329 22.23 -31.40 -23.78
CA LEU A 329 21.68 -31.72 -25.10
C LEU A 329 22.77 -32.15 -26.10
N THR A 330 24.01 -31.65 -25.99
CA THR A 330 25.11 -32.02 -26.88
C THR A 330 25.50 -33.49 -26.78
N ASP A 331 25.34 -34.11 -25.60
CA ASP A 331 25.56 -35.55 -25.41
C ASP A 331 24.52 -36.43 -26.13
N LYS A 332 23.46 -35.82 -26.69
CA LYS A 332 22.38 -36.48 -27.40
C LYS A 332 22.45 -36.17 -28.90
N ILE A 333 23.51 -36.63 -29.58
CA ILE A 333 23.81 -36.37 -31.01
C ILE A 333 22.61 -36.61 -31.96
N LYS A 334 21.79 -37.63 -31.72
CA LYS A 334 20.60 -37.90 -32.54
C LYS A 334 19.53 -36.80 -32.42
N LEU A 335 19.34 -36.24 -31.23
CA LEU A 335 18.41 -35.14 -30.96
C LEU A 335 18.83 -33.85 -31.68
N MET A 336 20.12 -33.55 -31.69
CA MET A 336 20.67 -32.37 -32.35
C MET A 336 20.60 -32.42 -33.89
N ARG A 337 20.46 -33.61 -34.48
CA ARG A 337 20.34 -33.79 -35.94
C ARG A 337 18.92 -33.62 -36.47
N SER A 338 17.91 -33.65 -35.59
CA SER A 338 16.51 -33.39 -35.93
C SER A 338 16.28 -31.95 -36.43
N LYS A 339 15.12 -31.67 -37.03
CA LYS A 339 14.79 -30.31 -37.49
C LYS A 339 14.65 -29.36 -36.30
N GLU A 340 14.03 -29.83 -35.24
CA GLU A 340 13.73 -29.12 -34.00
C GLU A 340 15.01 -28.83 -33.21
N GLY A 341 15.90 -29.83 -33.08
CA GLY A 341 17.21 -29.67 -32.44
C GLY A 341 18.11 -28.68 -33.19
N LYS A 342 18.08 -28.68 -34.53
CA LYS A 342 18.80 -27.70 -35.35
C LYS A 342 18.29 -26.27 -35.12
N GLU A 343 16.98 -26.07 -35.01
CA GLU A 343 16.40 -24.76 -34.71
C GLU A 343 16.77 -24.27 -33.30
N ILE A 344 16.74 -25.15 -32.30
CA ILE A 344 17.20 -24.84 -30.94
C ILE A 344 18.69 -24.47 -30.94
N THR A 345 19.52 -25.25 -31.65
CA THR A 345 20.96 -24.97 -31.80
C THR A 345 21.22 -23.62 -32.45
N LYS A 346 20.46 -23.29 -33.50
CA LYS A 346 20.57 -22.00 -34.19
C LYS A 346 20.20 -20.83 -33.28
N LYS A 347 19.10 -20.94 -32.54
CA LYS A 347 18.68 -19.93 -31.56
C LYS A 347 19.69 -19.77 -30.43
N TYR A 348 20.20 -20.88 -29.88
CA TYR A 348 21.25 -20.88 -28.87
C TYR A 348 22.52 -20.21 -29.38
N ASN A 349 23.06 -20.64 -30.53
CA ASN A 349 24.28 -20.08 -31.10
C ASN A 349 24.15 -18.58 -31.33
N LYS A 350 22.99 -18.11 -31.80
CA LYS A 350 22.77 -16.69 -32.01
C LYS A 350 22.76 -15.90 -30.70
N LEU A 351 22.10 -16.42 -29.66
CA LEU A 351 22.07 -15.76 -28.36
C LEU A 351 23.43 -15.81 -27.66
N ALA A 352 24.12 -16.96 -27.70
CA ALA A 352 25.48 -17.15 -27.21
C ALA A 352 26.46 -16.17 -27.87
N GLU A 353 26.42 -16.04 -29.20
CA GLU A 353 27.22 -15.06 -29.95
C GLU A 353 26.97 -13.63 -29.46
N VAL A 354 25.71 -13.24 -29.26
CA VAL A 354 25.34 -11.91 -28.77
C VAL A 354 25.86 -11.65 -27.35
N LEU A 355 25.72 -12.62 -26.45
CA LEU A 355 26.19 -12.49 -25.06
C LEU A 355 27.73 -12.41 -24.98
N ILE A 356 28.43 -13.25 -25.75
CA ILE A 356 29.90 -13.22 -25.83
C ILE A 356 30.38 -11.90 -26.46
N THR A 357 29.73 -11.43 -27.53
CA THR A 357 30.08 -10.16 -28.17
C THR A 357 29.89 -9.00 -27.19
N TYR A 358 28.80 -9.02 -26.41
CA TYR A 358 28.55 -8.02 -25.38
C TYR A 358 29.65 -8.03 -24.31
N GLU A 359 30.05 -9.19 -23.80
CA GLU A 359 31.20 -9.32 -22.89
C GLU A 359 32.48 -8.74 -23.50
N MET A 360 32.83 -9.12 -24.73
CA MET A 360 34.05 -8.65 -25.41
C MET A 360 34.07 -7.14 -25.62
N VAL A 361 32.95 -6.54 -26.04
CA VAL A 361 32.85 -5.09 -26.24
C VAL A 361 33.06 -4.34 -24.92
N HIS A 362 32.44 -4.81 -23.84
CA HIS A 362 32.60 -4.18 -22.53
C HIS A 362 34.01 -4.36 -21.95
N TYR A 363 34.61 -5.54 -22.12
CA TYR A 363 35.99 -5.79 -21.74
C TYR A 363 36.98 -4.89 -22.51
N ARG A 364 36.80 -4.74 -23.84
CA ARG A 364 37.61 -3.80 -24.64
C ARG A 364 37.42 -2.36 -24.21
N ASN A 365 36.19 -1.96 -23.91
CA ASN A 365 35.91 -0.62 -23.40
C ASN A 365 36.62 -0.38 -22.06
N TRP A 366 36.64 -1.36 -21.18
CA TRP A 366 37.37 -1.31 -19.92
C TRP A 366 38.89 -1.15 -20.12
N ILE A 367 39.49 -1.87 -21.08
CA ILE A 367 40.91 -1.67 -21.44
C ILE A 367 41.19 -0.23 -21.91
N ASN A 368 40.30 0.31 -22.73
CA ASN A 368 40.42 1.69 -23.18
C ASN A 368 40.30 2.67 -22.00
N GLN A 369 39.34 2.46 -21.10
CA GLN A 369 39.21 3.26 -19.87
C GLN A 369 40.46 3.21 -19.00
N ILE A 370 41.09 2.05 -18.82
CA ILE A 370 42.37 1.94 -18.10
C ILE A 370 43.45 2.78 -18.78
N SER A 371 43.48 2.79 -20.11
CA SER A 371 44.44 3.58 -20.89
C SER A 371 44.22 5.08 -20.69
N PHE A 372 42.96 5.54 -20.72
CA PHE A 372 42.61 6.93 -20.43
C PHE A 372 42.94 7.30 -18.97
N ALA A 373 42.60 6.44 -18.02
CA ALA A 373 42.88 6.65 -16.61
C ALA A 373 44.40 6.79 -16.36
N LYS A 374 45.23 5.97 -17.03
CA LYS A 374 46.70 6.07 -16.97
C LYS A 374 47.23 7.38 -17.58
N VAL A 375 46.56 7.94 -18.59
CA VAL A 375 46.90 9.26 -19.15
C VAL A 375 46.51 10.36 -18.16
N GLY A 376 45.33 10.29 -17.55
CA GLY A 376 44.89 11.26 -16.53
C GLY A 376 45.79 11.32 -15.30
N LEU A 377 46.52 10.25 -14.97
CA LEU A 377 47.57 10.31 -13.93
C LEU A 377 48.75 11.23 -14.27
N ARG A 378 48.86 11.71 -15.51
CA ARG A 378 49.86 12.68 -15.93
C ARG A 378 49.40 14.12 -15.71
N ASP A 379 48.15 14.33 -15.36
CA ASP A 379 47.62 15.64 -15.01
C ASP A 379 48.25 16.16 -13.71
N PRO A 380 48.30 17.48 -13.51
CA PRO A 380 48.78 18.07 -12.27
C PRO A 380 48.03 17.51 -11.05
N LEU A 381 48.67 17.52 -9.87
CA LEU A 381 48.05 17.02 -8.63
C LEU A 381 46.88 17.88 -8.15
N LEU A 382 46.91 19.16 -8.48
CA LEU A 382 45.99 20.19 -7.99
C LEU A 382 45.45 20.97 -9.18
N TYR A 383 44.21 21.42 -9.09
CA TYR A 383 43.64 22.41 -10.02
C TYR A 383 42.91 23.50 -9.24
N GLN A 384 42.72 24.64 -9.89
CA GLN A 384 41.99 25.77 -9.34
C GLN A 384 40.59 25.79 -9.94
N ASP A 385 39.57 25.72 -9.09
CA ASP A 385 38.17 25.77 -9.51
C ASP A 385 37.79 27.18 -9.98
N GLU A 386 37.24 27.30 -11.19
CA GLU A 386 36.92 28.59 -11.81
C GLU A 386 35.80 29.35 -11.09
N GLY A 387 34.90 28.64 -10.39
CA GLY A 387 33.78 29.26 -9.67
C GLY A 387 34.14 29.74 -8.27
N THR A 388 34.84 28.91 -7.49
CA THR A 388 35.17 29.21 -6.09
C THR A 388 36.58 29.78 -5.89
N ASN A 389 37.41 29.75 -6.93
CA ASN A 389 38.82 30.11 -6.87
C ASN A 389 39.64 29.29 -5.85
N ARG A 390 39.11 28.13 -5.44
CA ARG A 390 39.74 27.22 -4.46
C ARG A 390 40.58 26.16 -5.15
N ILE A 391 41.62 25.73 -4.45
CA ILE A 391 42.49 24.65 -4.92
C ILE A 391 41.88 23.31 -4.50
N ILE A 392 41.71 22.40 -5.46
CA ILE A 392 41.12 21.07 -5.27
C ILE A 392 42.12 20.01 -5.77
N VAL A 393 42.09 18.82 -5.17
CA VAL A 393 42.89 17.68 -5.63
C VAL A 393 42.35 17.20 -6.98
N ALA A 394 43.21 17.22 -8.00
CA ALA A 394 42.90 16.78 -9.36
C ALA A 394 43.03 15.26 -9.47
N LEU A 395 42.05 14.51 -8.98
CA LEU A 395 41.97 13.07 -9.21
C LEU A 395 40.60 12.71 -9.76
N ASP A 396 40.58 12.09 -10.94
CA ASP A 396 39.35 11.60 -11.55
C ASP A 396 38.73 10.50 -10.68
N PRO A 397 37.49 10.64 -10.18
CA PRO A 397 36.80 9.60 -9.44
C PRO A 397 36.73 8.24 -10.17
N GLU A 398 36.76 8.26 -11.51
CA GLU A 398 36.70 7.06 -12.35
C GLU A 398 37.90 6.12 -12.10
N ILE A 399 39.05 6.63 -11.62
CA ILE A 399 40.21 5.77 -11.28
C ILE A 399 39.90 4.77 -10.16
N LEU A 400 39.08 5.16 -9.18
CA LEU A 400 38.71 4.29 -8.06
C LEU A 400 37.75 3.19 -8.52
N VAL A 401 36.90 3.51 -9.48
CA VAL A 401 36.03 2.53 -10.15
C VAL A 401 36.87 1.52 -10.90
N VAL A 402 37.86 1.98 -11.69
CA VAL A 402 38.79 1.12 -12.42
C VAL A 402 39.56 0.18 -11.49
N TYR A 403 40.08 0.67 -10.35
CA TYR A 403 40.73 -0.20 -9.37
C TYR A 403 39.82 -1.31 -8.85
N ARG A 404 38.57 -0.97 -8.52
CA ARG A 404 37.59 -1.95 -8.07
C ARG A 404 37.24 -2.95 -9.17
N GLU A 405 37.19 -2.51 -10.42
CA GLU A 405 36.96 -3.39 -11.58
C GLU A 405 38.11 -4.36 -11.80
N ILE A 406 39.37 -3.91 -11.68
CA ILE A 406 40.56 -4.78 -11.77
C ILE A 406 40.48 -5.89 -10.71
N GLU A 407 40.17 -5.53 -9.46
CA GLU A 407 40.03 -6.49 -8.36
C GLU A 407 38.94 -7.54 -8.62
N LEU A 408 37.75 -7.10 -9.05
CA LEU A 408 36.60 -7.98 -9.27
C LEU A 408 36.78 -8.88 -10.50
N LEU A 409 37.27 -8.34 -11.61
CA LEU A 409 37.51 -9.12 -12.83
C LEU A 409 38.61 -10.15 -12.61
N SER A 410 39.64 -9.83 -11.81
CA SER A 410 40.67 -10.78 -11.41
C SER A 410 40.09 -11.91 -10.57
N LYS A 411 39.23 -11.59 -9.58
CA LYS A 411 38.52 -12.58 -8.76
C LYS A 411 37.61 -13.50 -9.57
N TRP A 412 37.06 -13.03 -10.69
CA TRP A 412 36.23 -13.83 -11.59
C TRP A 412 37.02 -14.61 -12.64
N GLY A 413 38.36 -14.60 -12.55
CA GLY A 413 39.24 -15.39 -13.42
C GLY A 413 39.31 -14.89 -14.86
N LEU A 414 39.08 -13.60 -15.11
CA LEU A 414 39.39 -13.00 -16.40
C LEU A 414 40.87 -12.64 -16.50
N ASP A 415 41.42 -12.75 -17.70
CA ASP A 415 42.79 -12.31 -17.97
C ASP A 415 42.90 -10.79 -17.78
N ILE A 416 43.82 -10.38 -16.91
CA ILE A 416 44.08 -8.98 -16.58
C ILE A 416 45.27 -8.51 -17.44
N PRO A 417 45.09 -7.50 -18.30
CA PRO A 417 46.19 -6.97 -19.11
C PRO A 417 47.30 -6.39 -18.24
N GLU A 418 48.55 -6.46 -18.72
CA GLU A 418 49.73 -5.96 -17.99
C GLU A 418 49.58 -4.49 -17.56
N ILE A 419 48.99 -3.65 -18.42
CA ILE A 419 48.72 -2.23 -18.12
C ILE A 419 47.85 -2.06 -16.86
N ALA A 420 46.87 -2.95 -16.65
CA ALA A 420 46.01 -2.93 -15.49
C ALA A 420 46.72 -3.43 -14.22
N VAL A 421 47.61 -4.42 -14.36
CA VAL A 421 48.46 -4.92 -13.27
C VAL A 421 49.44 -3.83 -12.81
N GLU A 422 50.10 -3.14 -13.74
CA GLU A 422 50.97 -2.01 -13.41
C GLU A 422 50.22 -0.90 -12.68
N LEU A 423 48.98 -0.64 -13.10
CA LEU A 423 48.14 0.39 -12.49
C LEU A 423 47.76 0.00 -11.06
N SER A 424 47.32 -1.25 -10.83
CA SER A 424 46.90 -1.74 -9.50
C SER A 424 48.03 -1.77 -8.49
N GLN A 425 49.27 -2.04 -8.90
CA GLN A 425 50.43 -1.98 -8.02
C GLN A 425 50.62 -0.60 -7.37
N LYS A 426 50.19 0.47 -8.05
CA LYS A 426 50.31 1.85 -7.56
C LYS A 426 49.10 2.32 -6.74
N GLU A 427 48.04 1.52 -6.64
CA GLU A 427 46.77 1.88 -6.00
C GLU A 427 46.95 2.35 -4.55
N THR A 428 47.68 1.60 -3.74
CA THR A 428 47.89 1.90 -2.31
C THR A 428 48.61 3.24 -2.13
N GLN A 429 49.64 3.49 -2.95
CA GLN A 429 50.39 4.74 -2.89
C GLN A 429 49.53 5.93 -3.36
N LEU A 430 48.79 5.76 -4.45
CA LEU A 430 47.92 6.81 -4.98
C LEU A 430 46.84 7.19 -3.96
N LYS A 431 46.15 6.22 -3.36
CA LYS A 431 45.14 6.47 -2.30
C LYS A 431 45.75 7.19 -1.10
N LEU A 432 46.97 6.81 -0.70
CA LEU A 432 47.69 7.49 0.38
C LEU A 432 48.00 8.95 0.03
N HIS A 433 48.52 9.22 -1.15
CA HIS A 433 48.82 10.58 -1.62
C HIS A 433 47.56 11.44 -1.72
N TYR A 434 46.48 10.89 -2.27
CA TYR A 434 45.18 11.56 -2.36
C TYR A 434 44.65 11.97 -0.99
N ASN A 435 44.66 11.04 -0.02
CA ASN A 435 44.19 11.33 1.34
C ASN A 435 45.06 12.39 2.04
N LYS A 436 46.39 12.33 1.85
CA LYS A 436 47.31 13.33 2.41
C LYS A 436 47.10 14.72 1.80
N LEU A 437 46.97 14.82 0.48
CA LEU A 437 46.69 16.08 -0.21
C LEU A 437 45.33 16.66 0.21
N LYS A 438 44.30 15.82 0.32
CA LYS A 438 42.98 16.24 0.79
C LYS A 438 43.04 16.77 2.23
N SER A 439 43.75 16.09 3.12
CA SER A 439 43.96 16.54 4.50
C SER A 439 44.70 17.89 4.56
N MET A 440 45.78 18.02 3.77
CA MET A 440 46.57 19.23 3.65
C MET A 440 45.74 20.44 3.18
N LEU A 441 44.93 20.29 2.12
CA LEU A 441 44.04 21.34 1.64
C LEU A 441 42.94 21.68 2.66
N THR A 442 42.45 20.68 3.38
CA THR A 442 41.46 20.91 4.46
C THR A 442 42.07 21.78 5.56
N SER A 443 43.31 21.51 5.97
CA SER A 443 44.03 22.33 6.95
C SER A 443 44.28 23.77 6.46
N ILE A 444 44.54 23.97 5.17
CA ILE A 444 44.65 25.34 4.60
C ILE A 444 43.32 26.08 4.74
N ASN A 445 42.21 25.44 4.34
CA ASN A 445 40.88 26.05 4.42
C ASN A 445 40.45 26.33 5.87
N GLU A 446 40.81 25.46 6.82
CA GLU A 446 40.59 25.72 8.26
C GLU A 446 41.29 26.98 8.74
N ILE A 447 42.53 27.22 8.30
CA ILE A 447 43.29 28.42 8.70
C ILE A 447 42.64 29.68 8.10
N GLU A 448 42.23 29.64 6.83
CA GLU A 448 41.55 30.78 6.18
C GLU A 448 40.22 31.12 6.85
N VAL A 449 39.43 30.12 7.27
CA VAL A 449 38.13 30.33 7.94
C VAL A 449 38.30 30.83 9.37
N ASN A 450 39.33 30.38 10.09
CA ASN A 450 39.54 30.72 11.50
C ASN A 450 40.30 32.05 11.72
N LEU A 451 40.83 32.67 10.66
CA LEU A 451 41.57 33.92 10.75
C LEU A 451 40.66 35.14 10.57
N ASP A 452 40.82 36.13 11.44
CA ASP A 452 40.16 37.43 11.28
C ASP A 452 40.63 38.15 10.00
N PRO A 453 39.73 38.79 9.23
CA PRO A 453 40.07 39.55 8.02
C PRO A 453 41.19 40.59 8.19
N MET A 454 41.36 41.17 9.39
CA MET A 454 42.49 42.05 9.71
C MET A 454 43.83 41.33 9.60
N PHE A 455 43.95 40.14 10.18
CA PHE A 455 45.18 39.36 10.16
C PHE A 455 45.47 38.75 8.79
N ILE A 456 44.45 38.46 7.99
CA ILE A 456 44.62 38.04 6.59
C ILE A 456 45.39 39.11 5.80
N LYS A 457 45.10 40.40 6.01
CA LYS A 457 45.83 41.50 5.37
C LYS A 457 47.28 41.62 5.85
N LEU A 458 47.54 41.41 7.14
CA LEU A 458 48.90 41.43 7.72
C LEU A 458 49.75 40.24 7.27
N MET A 459 49.13 39.08 7.08
CA MET A 459 49.80 37.83 6.72
C MET A 459 49.93 37.59 5.21
N ARG A 460 49.64 38.59 4.36
CA ARG A 460 49.70 38.48 2.90
C ARG A 460 51.00 37.85 2.36
N ALA A 461 52.15 38.21 2.93
CA ALA A 461 53.44 37.66 2.52
C ALA A 461 53.53 36.14 2.79
N GLN A 462 52.95 35.67 3.91
CA GLN A 462 52.94 34.25 4.28
C GLN A 462 51.99 33.46 3.37
N PHE A 463 50.81 34.00 3.07
CA PHE A 463 49.90 33.39 2.09
C PHE A 463 50.48 33.39 0.67
N ALA A 464 51.22 34.42 0.26
CA ALA A 464 51.93 34.43 -1.02
C ALA A 464 53.04 33.37 -1.08
N HIS A 465 53.73 33.13 0.04
CA HIS A 465 54.70 32.04 0.14
C HIS A 465 54.02 30.67 0.06
N LEU A 466 52.89 30.46 0.76
CA LEU A 466 52.08 29.23 0.66
C LEU A 466 51.65 28.97 -0.80
N GLN A 467 51.16 29.98 -1.50
CA GLN A 467 50.78 29.86 -2.91
C GLN A 467 51.97 29.49 -3.80
N ASN A 468 53.16 30.05 -3.54
CA ASN A 468 54.38 29.65 -4.25
C ASN A 468 54.80 28.21 -3.95
N LEU A 469 54.61 27.73 -2.72
CA LEU A 469 54.85 26.34 -2.35
C LEU A 469 53.84 25.39 -3.00
N LEU A 470 52.62 25.84 -3.31
CA LEU A 470 51.58 25.04 -4.00
C LEU A 470 51.74 25.01 -5.52
N LYS A 471 52.40 26.01 -6.14
CA LYS A 471 52.63 26.08 -7.59
C LYS A 471 53.18 24.79 -8.22
N PRO A 472 54.19 24.10 -7.63
CA PRO A 472 54.66 22.83 -8.17
C PRO A 472 53.55 21.78 -8.31
N GLY A 473 52.58 21.74 -7.41
CA GLY A 473 51.42 20.83 -7.48
C GLY A 473 50.37 21.23 -8.52
N LEU A 474 50.33 22.50 -8.94
CA LEU A 474 49.39 23.04 -9.94
C LEU A 474 49.91 22.89 -11.39
N SER A 475 51.22 22.73 -11.60
CA SER A 475 51.80 22.73 -12.95
C SER A 475 52.80 21.62 -13.25
N LEU A 476 53.60 21.18 -12.27
CA LEU A 476 54.83 20.42 -12.55
C LEU A 476 54.79 19.00 -12.00
N LEU A 477 54.16 18.79 -10.85
CA LEU A 477 53.98 17.49 -10.23
C LEU A 477 52.68 16.85 -10.72
N ASN A 478 52.77 15.57 -11.07
CA ASN A 478 51.65 14.71 -11.42
C ASN A 478 51.63 13.45 -10.56
N TRP A 479 50.61 12.60 -10.70
CA TRP A 479 50.41 11.40 -9.89
C TRP A 479 51.46 10.30 -10.09
N THR A 480 52.34 10.44 -11.08
CA THR A 480 53.46 9.52 -11.32
C THR A 480 54.81 10.02 -10.78
N SER A 481 54.82 11.23 -10.20
CA SER A 481 56.04 11.88 -9.72
C SER A 481 56.57 11.26 -8.42
N LEU A 482 57.89 11.07 -8.30
CA LEU A 482 58.52 10.56 -7.07
C LEU A 482 58.58 11.61 -5.96
N GLY A 483 58.51 12.90 -6.31
CA GLY A 483 58.64 14.03 -5.38
C GLY A 483 57.38 14.38 -4.57
N ILE A 484 56.27 13.65 -4.74
CA ILE A 484 54.98 14.00 -4.10
C ILE A 484 55.09 14.03 -2.57
N ASN A 485 55.79 13.06 -1.97
CA ASN A 485 55.95 13.02 -0.51
C ASN A 485 56.74 14.21 0.04
N HIS A 486 57.78 14.65 -0.68
CA HIS A 486 58.58 15.81 -0.30
C HIS A 486 57.73 17.08 -0.38
N PHE A 487 57.03 17.26 -1.51
CA PHE A 487 56.09 18.37 -1.70
C PHE A 487 55.03 18.43 -0.58
N ILE A 488 54.36 17.31 -0.29
CA ILE A 488 53.38 17.25 0.80
C ILE A 488 54.04 17.59 2.14
N GLY A 489 55.25 17.09 2.39
CA GLY A 489 56.01 17.35 3.62
C GLY A 489 56.34 18.82 3.82
N ASP A 490 56.89 19.48 2.79
CA ASP A 490 57.25 20.91 2.82
C ASP A 490 56.03 21.78 3.08
N VAL A 491 54.96 21.54 2.31
CA VAL A 491 53.71 22.31 2.42
C VAL A 491 53.07 22.07 3.79
N THR A 492 53.01 20.82 4.27
CA THR A 492 52.44 20.50 5.59
C THR A 492 53.24 21.12 6.73
N SER A 493 54.58 21.09 6.65
CA SER A 493 55.46 21.74 7.63
C SER A 493 55.19 23.24 7.71
N TYR A 494 55.08 23.89 6.56
CA TYR A 494 54.78 25.32 6.49
C TYR A 494 53.34 25.63 6.96
N ILE A 495 52.35 24.81 6.62
CA ILE A 495 50.98 24.92 7.13
C ILE A 495 50.96 24.85 8.66
N ASN A 496 51.72 23.93 9.28
CA ASN A 496 51.78 23.82 10.73
C ASN A 496 52.38 25.08 11.38
N GLN A 497 53.39 25.68 10.76
CA GLN A 497 53.95 26.96 11.23
C GLN A 497 52.94 28.11 11.08
N LEU A 498 52.22 28.17 9.95
CA LEU A 498 51.17 29.15 9.70
C LEU A 498 50.01 28.99 10.69
N LYS A 499 49.63 27.74 11.01
CA LYS A 499 48.58 27.42 11.98
C LYS A 499 48.96 27.92 13.37
N LEU A 500 50.17 27.61 13.84
CA LEU A 500 50.68 28.11 15.12
C LEU A 500 50.69 29.66 15.17
N LEU A 501 51.05 30.30 14.06
CA LEU A 501 51.04 31.75 13.97
C LEU A 501 49.61 32.33 13.99
N SER A 502 48.66 31.66 13.32
CA SER A 502 47.24 32.03 13.35
C SER A 502 46.63 31.89 14.74
N GLU A 503 46.96 30.82 15.48
CA GLU A 503 46.52 30.59 16.86
C GLU A 503 47.05 31.69 17.77
N ARG A 504 48.35 32.01 17.68
CA ARG A 504 48.95 33.12 18.44
C ARG A 504 48.32 34.48 18.10
N ALA A 505 48.02 34.73 16.83
CA ALA A 505 47.38 35.98 16.41
C ALA A 505 45.96 36.10 16.98
N ASN A 506 45.19 35.01 16.94
CA ASN A 506 43.86 34.93 17.53
C ASN A 506 43.88 35.06 19.06
N ASP A 507 44.85 34.44 19.74
CA ASP A 507 45.03 34.58 21.19
C ASP A 507 45.38 36.03 21.58
N LEU A 508 46.27 36.68 20.83
CA LEU A 508 46.59 38.09 21.03
C LEU A 508 45.36 38.97 20.85
N LYS A 509 44.53 38.71 19.84
CA LYS A 509 43.27 39.42 19.63
C LYS A 509 42.34 39.24 20.83
N LYS A 510 42.05 38.00 21.20
CA LYS A 510 41.05 37.64 22.20
C LYS A 510 41.43 38.06 23.61
N TYR A 511 42.70 37.90 24.00
CA TYR A 511 43.14 38.11 25.38
C TYR A 511 43.88 39.43 25.62
N ARG A 512 44.34 40.14 24.58
CA ARG A 512 45.07 41.40 24.75
C ARG A 512 44.45 42.60 24.05
N ILE A 513 43.75 42.41 22.95
CA ILE A 513 43.14 43.52 22.20
C ILE A 513 41.70 43.70 22.67
N GLU A 514 40.86 42.67 22.57
CA GLU A 514 39.43 42.72 22.90
C GLU A 514 39.13 42.79 24.42
N GLN A 515 40.10 42.47 25.29
CA GLN A 515 39.96 42.63 26.75
C GLN A 515 40.41 44.00 27.28
N VAL A 516 41.13 44.79 26.46
CA VAL A 516 41.69 46.10 26.85
C VAL A 516 40.95 47.25 26.15
N SER A 517 40.22 46.97 25.06
CA SER A 517 39.20 47.84 24.46
C SER A 517 37.84 47.61 25.10
#